data_AF-R1C995-F1
#
_entry.id   AF-R1C995-F1
#
_cell.length_a   1.000
_cell.length_b   1.000
_cell.length_c   1.000
_cell.angle_alpha   90.00
_cell.angle_beta   90.00
_cell.angle_gamma   90.00
#
_symmetry.space_group_name_H-M   'P 1'
#
loop_
_entity.id
_entity.type
_entity.pdbx_description
1 polymer ?
#
loop_
_entity_poly.entity_id
_entity_poly.type
_entity_poly.pdbx_seq_one_letter_code
_entity_poly.pdbx_strand_id
1 'polypeptide(L)'
;MLRSSLRLLQPFARTTRVHGLHTSAAARSAAEPLSPPSDAELLDRLLSGSMSQHRLEAELGGDAERAVRVRRLYVEAVSAQDGVGDPAAVLSLPVEEVDGPEFYSSVLSTNCENVVGFVPLPVGVIRPLLLDGRRLTAPLAPTSSLPSG
;
A
#
# COMPACT_ATOMS: atom_id res chain seq x y z
N MET A 1 -11.54 59.04 -7.48
CA MET A 1 -10.10 59.11 -7.77
C MET A 1 -9.56 57.69 -7.93
N LEU A 2 -8.91 57.49 -9.07
CA LEU A 2 -8.07 56.39 -9.57
C LEU A 2 -8.32 54.91 -9.21
N ARG A 3 -8.57 54.18 -10.30
CA ARG A 3 -8.39 52.75 -10.54
C ARG A 3 -6.99 52.26 -10.14
N SER A 4 -6.89 51.03 -9.62
CA SER A 4 -5.64 50.25 -9.62
C SER A 4 -6.03 48.78 -9.83
N SER A 5 -6.22 48.36 -11.08
CA SER A 5 -5.21 47.72 -11.92
C SER A 5 -5.11 46.22 -11.62
N LEU A 6 -5.95 45.47 -12.35
CA LEU A 6 -5.75 44.06 -12.67
C LEU A 6 -4.31 43.85 -13.14
N ARG A 7 -3.57 42.97 -12.48
CA ARG A 7 -2.39 42.32 -13.07
C ARG A 7 -2.81 40.95 -13.57
N LEU A 8 -3.07 40.89 -14.88
CA LEU A 8 -3.11 39.66 -15.65
C LEU A 8 -1.81 38.88 -15.41
N LEU A 9 -1.94 37.64 -14.93
CA LEU A 9 -0.89 36.64 -15.10
C LEU A 9 -0.71 36.40 -16.60
N GLN A 10 0.48 36.72 -17.11
CA GLN A 10 0.91 36.35 -18.45
C GLN A 10 1.36 34.87 -18.43
N PRO A 11 1.05 34.08 -19.47
CA PRO A 11 1.45 32.68 -19.56
C PRO A 11 2.93 32.57 -19.96
N PHE A 12 3.71 31.79 -19.20
CA PHE A 12 5.10 31.49 -19.55
C PHE A 12 5.14 30.28 -20.50
N ALA A 13 4.84 30.52 -21.77
CA ALA A 13 5.17 29.59 -22.85
C ALA A 13 6.63 29.82 -23.27
N ARG A 14 7.50 28.84 -23.02
CA ARG A 14 8.83 28.78 -23.66
C ARG A 14 9.03 27.43 -24.34
N THR A 15 8.72 27.44 -25.63
CA THR A 15 9.19 26.50 -26.65
C THR A 15 10.71 26.43 -26.61
N THR A 16 11.27 25.23 -26.44
CA THR A 16 12.60 24.91 -26.97
C THR A 16 12.50 23.63 -27.77
N ARG A 17 12.69 23.78 -29.08
CA ARG A 17 12.75 22.73 -30.10
C ARG A 17 14.21 22.25 -30.13
N VAL A 18 14.47 20.99 -29.84
CA VAL A 18 15.77 20.36 -30.12
C VAL A 18 15.56 19.28 -31.16
N HIS A 19 16.32 19.38 -32.25
CA HIS A 19 16.31 18.48 -33.39
C HIS A 19 16.84 17.09 -33.03
N GLY A 20 16.10 16.07 -33.50
CA GLY A 20 16.65 14.95 -34.25
C GLY A 20 17.62 14.02 -33.52
N LEU A 21 17.08 12.97 -32.89
CA LEU A 21 17.76 11.68 -32.81
C LEU A 21 16.78 10.59 -33.23
N HIS A 22 17.05 9.99 -34.38
CA HIS A 22 16.44 8.76 -34.83
C HIS A 22 16.87 7.65 -33.87
N THR A 23 15.96 7.24 -32.99
CA THR A 23 16.11 5.99 -32.25
C THR A 23 14.99 5.07 -32.72
N SER A 24 15.39 4.02 -33.43
CA SER A 24 14.56 2.88 -33.77
C SER A 24 14.16 2.19 -32.47
N ALA A 25 12.99 2.55 -31.95
CA ALA A 25 12.37 1.84 -30.84
C ALA A 25 11.80 0.54 -31.41
N ALA A 26 12.54 -0.55 -31.19
CA ALA A 26 12.09 -1.90 -31.38
C ALA A 26 10.66 -2.05 -30.83
N ALA A 27 9.79 -2.63 -31.67
CA ALA A 27 8.42 -2.93 -31.33
C ALA A 27 8.39 -3.70 -30.00
N ARG A 28 7.92 -3.05 -28.93
CA ARG A 28 7.36 -3.82 -27.80
C ARG A 28 6.03 -4.36 -28.31
N SER A 29 6.02 -5.65 -28.61
CA SER A 29 4.77 -6.40 -28.72
C SER A 29 4.01 -6.19 -27.42
N ALA A 30 3.01 -5.30 -27.45
CA ALA A 30 2.03 -5.20 -26.41
C ALA A 30 1.15 -6.45 -26.56
N ALA A 31 1.48 -7.50 -25.82
CA ALA A 31 0.57 -8.60 -25.61
C ALA A 31 -0.62 -8.06 -24.79
N GLU A 32 -1.76 -7.90 -25.45
CA GLU A 32 -3.09 -7.83 -24.83
C GLU A 32 -3.32 -9.07 -23.93
N PRO A 33 -4.16 -8.96 -22.90
CA PRO A 33 -3.86 -9.51 -21.58
C PRO A 33 -3.93 -11.03 -21.62
N LEU A 34 -2.75 -11.64 -21.44
CA LEU A 34 -2.68 -12.93 -20.78
C LEU A 34 -3.48 -12.80 -19.48
N SER A 35 -4.35 -13.77 -19.20
CA SER A 35 -5.08 -13.83 -17.94
C SER A 35 -4.16 -13.46 -16.77
N PRO A 36 -4.65 -12.74 -15.74
CA PRO A 36 -3.80 -12.33 -14.64
C PRO A 36 -3.03 -13.54 -14.12
N PRO A 37 -1.72 -13.43 -13.89
CA PRO A 37 -0.87 -14.58 -13.55
C PRO A 37 -1.43 -15.29 -12.33
N SER A 38 -1.32 -16.61 -12.28
CA SER A 38 -1.78 -17.40 -11.14
C SER A 38 -0.96 -17.13 -9.86
N ASP A 39 -1.51 -17.42 -8.68
CA ASP A 39 -0.79 -17.24 -7.41
C ASP A 39 0.51 -18.07 -7.37
N ALA A 40 0.47 -19.28 -7.94
CA ALA A 40 1.62 -20.16 -8.06
C ALA A 40 2.72 -19.56 -8.95
N GLU A 41 2.36 -19.02 -10.12
CA GLU A 41 3.32 -18.34 -10.99
C GLU A 41 3.95 -17.11 -10.34
N LEU A 42 3.15 -16.33 -9.61
CA LEU A 42 3.65 -15.16 -8.88
C LEU A 42 4.61 -15.59 -7.78
N LEU A 43 4.27 -16.64 -7.02
CA LEU A 43 5.14 -17.21 -5.99
C LEU A 43 6.47 -17.70 -6.56
N ASP A 44 6.45 -18.44 -7.67
CA ASP A 44 7.66 -18.91 -8.36
C ASP A 44 8.55 -17.73 -8.80
N ARG A 45 7.95 -16.65 -9.32
CA ARG A 45 8.69 -15.45 -9.72
C ARG A 45 9.34 -14.74 -8.52
N LEU A 46 8.65 -14.70 -7.38
CA LEU A 46 9.21 -14.16 -6.13
C LEU A 46 10.35 -15.02 -5.60
N LEU A 47 10.16 -16.34 -5.52
CA LEU A 47 11.16 -17.28 -4.99
C LEU A 47 12.42 -17.34 -5.87
N SER A 48 12.26 -17.23 -7.19
CA SER A 48 13.38 -17.14 -8.14
C SER A 48 14.09 -15.78 -8.15
N GLY A 49 13.53 -14.75 -7.50
CA GLY A 49 14.03 -13.38 -7.53
C GLY A 49 13.85 -12.67 -8.88
N SER A 50 13.11 -13.26 -9.82
CA SER A 50 12.77 -12.63 -11.10
C SER A 50 11.76 -11.48 -10.94
N MET A 51 11.09 -11.39 -9.78
CA MET A 51 10.17 -10.33 -9.40
C MET A 51 10.35 -9.99 -7.91
N SER A 52 10.25 -8.70 -7.55
CA SER A 52 10.24 -8.26 -6.15
C SER A 52 8.82 -8.17 -5.58
N GLN A 53 8.66 -8.31 -4.26
CA GLN A 53 7.35 -8.23 -3.58
C GLN A 53 6.59 -6.92 -3.81
N HIS A 54 7.31 -5.79 -3.94
CA HIS A 54 6.71 -4.47 -4.17
C HIS A 54 6.02 -4.34 -5.53
N ARG A 55 6.23 -5.29 -6.46
CA ARG A 55 5.59 -5.28 -7.78
C ARG A 55 4.28 -6.03 -7.83
N LEU A 56 3.92 -6.80 -6.80
CA LEU A 56 2.75 -7.67 -6.82
C LEU A 56 1.47 -6.93 -7.19
N GLU A 57 1.21 -5.78 -6.58
CA GLU A 57 0.02 -4.97 -6.90
C GLU A 57 -0.03 -4.57 -8.37
N ALA A 58 1.09 -4.17 -8.95
CA ALA A 58 1.16 -3.79 -10.36
C ALA A 58 0.92 -4.98 -11.29
N GLU A 59 1.50 -6.14 -10.98
CA GLU A 59 1.32 -7.39 -11.76
C GLU A 59 -0.11 -7.95 -11.62
N LEU A 60 -0.77 -7.63 -10.52
CA LEU A 60 -2.15 -8.00 -10.22
C LEU A 60 -3.18 -6.95 -10.68
N GLY A 61 -2.77 -5.92 -11.40
CA GLY A 61 -3.68 -4.88 -11.91
C GLY A 61 -4.34 -4.05 -10.80
N GLY A 62 -3.70 -3.94 -9.63
CA GLY A 62 -4.18 -3.19 -8.48
C GLY A 62 -4.93 -4.01 -7.44
N ASP A 63 -5.05 -5.34 -7.60
CA ASP A 63 -5.66 -6.23 -6.58
C ASP A 63 -4.72 -6.38 -5.37
N ALA A 64 -4.82 -5.42 -4.46
CA ALA A 64 -4.01 -5.30 -3.26
C ALA A 64 -4.25 -6.45 -2.26
N GLU A 65 -5.49 -6.91 -2.13
CA GLU A 65 -5.84 -8.00 -1.22
C GLU A 65 -5.23 -9.32 -1.68
N ARG A 66 -5.27 -9.59 -3.00
CA ARG A 66 -4.57 -10.74 -3.58
C ARG A 66 -3.05 -10.61 -3.45
N ALA A 67 -2.49 -9.41 -3.58
CA ALA A 67 -1.07 -9.18 -3.33
C ALA A 67 -0.66 -9.57 -1.89
N VAL A 68 -1.47 -9.21 -0.89
CA VAL A 68 -1.29 -9.60 0.52
C VAL A 68 -1.29 -11.12 0.67
N ARG A 69 -2.25 -11.83 0.05
CA ARG A 69 -2.30 -13.29 0.07
C ARG A 69 -1.05 -13.94 -0.53
N VAL A 70 -0.61 -13.47 -1.70
CA VAL A 70 0.59 -14.01 -2.36
C VAL A 70 1.85 -13.75 -1.52
N ARG A 71 1.96 -12.59 -0.85
CA ARG A 71 3.10 -12.33 0.07
C ARG A 71 3.13 -13.30 1.23
N ARG A 72 1.99 -13.69 1.77
CA ARG A 72 1.93 -14.67 2.87
C ARG A 72 2.43 -16.04 2.44
N LEU A 73 2.07 -16.48 1.23
CA LEU A 73 2.62 -17.70 0.63
C LEU A 73 4.15 -17.61 0.46
N TYR A 74 4.65 -16.45 0.03
CA TYR A 74 6.08 -16.22 -0.08
C TYR A 74 6.79 -16.26 1.27
N VAL A 75 6.24 -15.61 2.30
CA VAL A 75 6.81 -15.64 3.67
C VAL A 75 6.86 -17.06 4.20
N GLU A 76 5.78 -17.82 4.04
CA GLU A 76 5.73 -19.23 4.43
C GLU A 76 6.81 -20.06 3.72
N ALA A 77 6.95 -19.90 2.40
CA ALA A 77 7.94 -20.62 1.61
C ALA A 77 9.38 -20.26 1.96
N VAL A 78 9.69 -18.97 2.17
CA VAL A 78 11.04 -18.53 2.53
C VAL A 78 11.41 -18.97 3.94
N SER A 79 10.52 -18.81 4.92
CA SER A 79 10.74 -19.30 6.29
C SER A 79 10.99 -20.80 6.34
N ALA A 80 10.35 -21.59 5.47
CA ALA A 80 10.62 -23.02 5.35
C ALA A 80 11.99 -23.34 4.73
N GLN A 81 12.53 -22.46 3.87
CA GLN A 81 13.82 -22.64 3.21
C GLN A 81 15.00 -22.22 4.08
N ASP A 82 14.91 -21.07 4.74
CA ASP A 82 16.01 -20.48 5.51
C ASP A 82 15.97 -20.82 7.02
N GLY A 83 14.84 -21.32 7.51
CA GLY A 83 14.62 -21.64 8.93
C GLY A 83 14.50 -20.40 9.82
N VAL A 84 14.19 -19.23 9.25
CA VAL A 84 14.10 -17.95 9.96
C VAL A 84 12.66 -17.61 10.29
N GLY A 85 12.43 -17.37 11.58
CA GLY A 85 11.14 -16.91 12.11
C GLY A 85 10.11 -18.02 12.26
N ASP A 86 8.91 -17.62 12.69
CA ASP A 86 7.74 -18.48 12.75
C ASP A 86 6.72 -18.01 11.71
N PRO A 87 6.53 -18.74 10.60
CA PRO A 87 5.55 -18.34 9.60
C PRO A 87 4.13 -18.32 10.18
N ALA A 88 3.83 -19.11 11.21
CA ALA A 88 2.52 -19.11 11.86
C ALA A 88 2.21 -17.75 12.51
N ALA A 89 3.22 -17.02 13.00
CA ALA A 89 3.03 -15.68 13.56
C ALA A 89 2.46 -14.71 12.51
N VAL A 90 3.00 -14.71 11.30
CA VAL A 90 2.50 -13.90 10.19
C VAL A 90 1.16 -14.44 9.68
N LEU A 91 1.05 -15.76 9.54
CA LEU A 91 -0.16 -16.42 9.04
C LEU A 91 -1.34 -16.35 10.02
N SER A 92 -1.10 -16.03 11.29
CA SER A 92 -2.16 -15.77 12.28
C SER A 92 -2.77 -14.37 12.16
N LEU A 93 -2.13 -13.45 11.44
CA LEU A 93 -2.65 -12.11 11.24
C LEU A 93 -3.91 -12.17 10.36
N PRO A 94 -4.99 -11.46 10.74
CA PRO A 94 -6.16 -11.29 9.89
C PRO A 94 -5.82 -10.71 8.53
N VAL A 95 -6.57 -11.14 7.52
CA VAL A 95 -6.44 -10.64 6.14
C VAL A 95 -7.77 -10.10 5.61
N GLU A 96 -8.91 -10.56 6.15
CA GLU A 96 -10.23 -10.15 5.63
C GLU A 96 -10.50 -8.65 5.79
N GLU A 97 -11.43 -8.16 4.97
CA GLU A 97 -11.82 -6.75 4.86
C GLU A 97 -12.19 -6.14 6.21
N VAL A 98 -11.32 -5.26 6.71
CA VAL A 98 -11.70 -4.21 7.67
C VAL A 98 -12.02 -2.99 6.83
N ASP A 99 -13.24 -2.46 6.92
CA ASP A 99 -13.68 -1.28 6.15
C ASP A 99 -13.81 -1.48 4.62
N GLY A 100 -14.03 -2.73 4.16
CA GLY A 100 -14.45 -3.05 2.78
C GLY A 100 -13.29 -3.35 1.80
N PRO A 101 -13.60 -3.50 0.49
CA PRO A 101 -12.66 -4.02 -0.51
C PRO A 101 -11.48 -3.11 -0.83
N GLU A 102 -11.53 -1.84 -0.44
CA GLU A 102 -10.48 -0.85 -0.73
C GLU A 102 -9.46 -0.67 0.40
N PHE A 103 -9.60 -1.41 1.52
CA PHE A 103 -8.75 -1.25 2.70
C PHE A 103 -7.25 -1.31 2.36
N TYR A 104 -6.80 -2.38 1.72
CA TYR A 104 -5.39 -2.54 1.38
C TYR A 104 -4.90 -1.53 0.34
N SER A 105 -5.76 -1.18 -0.63
CA SER A 105 -5.47 -0.14 -1.62
C SER A 105 -5.24 1.24 -0.97
N SER A 106 -5.93 1.53 0.14
CA SER A 106 -5.76 2.79 0.88
C SER A 106 -4.44 2.88 1.66
N VAL A 107 -3.92 1.74 2.12
CA VAL A 107 -2.67 1.63 2.92
C VAL A 107 -1.42 1.65 2.03
N LEU A 108 -1.56 1.14 0.81
CA LEU A 108 -0.50 1.10 -0.20
C LEU A 108 0.04 2.50 -0.50
N SER A 109 1.37 2.61 -0.58
CA SER A 109 2.15 3.83 -0.85
C SER A 109 2.10 4.97 0.19
N THR A 110 1.16 4.92 1.15
CA THR A 110 1.02 5.97 2.16
C THR A 110 1.54 5.55 3.54
N ASN A 111 1.34 4.29 3.92
CA ASN A 111 1.58 3.86 5.30
C ASN A 111 2.50 2.65 5.45
N CYS A 112 2.33 1.63 4.60
CA CYS A 112 3.05 0.37 4.74
C CYS A 112 3.39 -0.22 3.38
N GLU A 113 4.57 -0.82 3.28
CA GLU A 113 5.03 -1.59 2.13
C GLU A 113 5.06 -3.09 2.49
N ASN A 114 4.95 -3.97 1.51
CA ASN A 114 4.94 -5.42 1.70
C ASN A 114 3.92 -5.92 2.74
N VAL A 115 2.69 -5.41 2.66
CA VAL A 115 1.61 -5.75 3.60
C VAL A 115 1.30 -7.25 3.56
N VAL A 116 1.22 -7.87 4.74
CA VAL A 116 0.90 -9.30 4.96
C VAL A 116 -0.38 -9.53 5.78
N GLY A 117 -1.08 -8.45 6.14
CA GLY A 117 -2.27 -8.43 7.00
C GLY A 117 -2.28 -7.17 7.86
N PHE A 118 -3.03 -7.19 8.95
CA PHE A 118 -3.06 -6.10 9.94
C PHE A 118 -3.09 -6.65 11.38
N VAL A 119 -2.72 -5.81 12.35
CA VAL A 119 -2.81 -6.13 13.78
C VAL A 119 -4.02 -5.40 14.36
N PRO A 120 -5.09 -6.11 14.79
CA PRO A 120 -6.20 -5.46 15.47
C PRO A 120 -5.75 -4.97 16.84
N LEU A 121 -5.99 -3.68 17.13
CA LEU A 121 -5.72 -3.08 18.43
C LEU A 121 -7.03 -2.82 19.17
N PRO A 122 -7.15 -3.19 20.46
CA PRO A 122 -8.32 -2.84 21.24
C PRO A 122 -8.40 -1.32 21.42
N VAL A 123 -9.59 -0.76 21.21
CA VAL A 123 -9.85 0.68 21.36
C VAL A 123 -10.89 0.89 22.47
N GLY A 124 -10.47 1.57 23.53
CA GLY A 124 -11.34 2.09 24.58
C GLY A 124 -11.84 3.50 24.29
N VAL A 125 -12.76 3.99 25.12
CA VAL A 125 -13.33 5.33 24.99
C VAL A 125 -13.17 6.09 26.31
N ILE A 126 -12.57 7.27 26.26
CA ILE A 126 -12.48 8.20 27.40
C ILE A 126 -13.61 9.22 27.29
N ARG A 127 -14.50 9.24 28.29
CA ARG A 127 -15.60 10.21 28.38
C ARG A 127 -16.07 10.44 29.82
N PRO A 128 -16.40 11.69 30.22
CA PRO A 128 -16.10 12.93 29.51
C PRO A 128 -14.64 13.37 29.76
N LEU A 129 -13.92 13.70 28.69
CA LEU A 129 -12.65 14.42 28.79
C LEU A 129 -12.95 15.93 28.81
N LEU A 130 -12.69 16.61 29.93
CA LEU A 130 -12.84 18.05 30.03
C LEU A 130 -11.55 18.73 29.58
N LEU A 131 -11.60 19.44 28.46
CA LEU A 131 -10.47 20.18 27.90
C LEU A 131 -10.96 21.57 27.47
N ASP A 132 -10.34 22.63 27.99
CA ASP A 132 -10.70 24.03 27.73
C ASP A 132 -12.21 24.34 27.93
N GLY A 133 -12.78 23.78 28.99
CA GLY A 133 -14.21 23.91 29.30
C GLY A 133 -15.15 23.11 28.40
N ARG A 134 -14.63 22.32 27.45
CA ARG A 134 -15.43 21.49 26.54
C ARG A 134 -15.40 20.02 26.96
N ARG A 135 -16.54 19.35 26.86
CA ARG A 135 -16.67 17.90 27.12
C ARG A 135 -16.44 17.15 25.80
N LEU A 136 -15.43 16.28 25.79
CA LEU A 136 -15.05 15.50 24.63
C LEU A 136 -15.19 14.00 24.91
N THR A 137 -15.31 13.25 23.83
CA THR A 137 -15.18 11.80 23.78
C THR A 137 -13.93 11.50 22.94
N ALA A 138 -12.98 10.76 23.48
CA ALA A 138 -11.74 10.43 22.78
C ALA A 138 -11.56 8.91 22.70
N PRO A 139 -11.23 8.34 21.52
CA PRO A 139 -10.77 6.96 21.43
C PRO A 139 -9.36 6.85 22.01
N LEU A 140 -9.06 5.72 22.66
CA LEU A 140 -7.73 5.39 23.17
C LEU A 140 -7.43 3.94 22.81
N ALA A 141 -6.30 3.68 22.17
CA ALA A 141 -5.78 2.33 21.95
C ALA A 141 -4.64 2.05 22.94
N PRO A 142 -4.93 1.56 24.17
CA PRO A 142 -3.87 1.29 25.14
C PRO A 142 -3.06 0.07 24.70
N THR A 143 -1.74 0.17 24.72
CA THR A 143 -0.81 -0.94 24.44
C THR A 143 -0.43 -1.73 25.70
N SER A 144 -0.93 -1.33 26.88
CA SER A 144 -0.67 -1.99 28.16
C SER A 144 -1.94 -2.09 29.00
N SER A 145 -1.98 -3.09 29.88
CA SER A 145 -3.06 -3.28 30.84
C SER A 145 -3.07 -2.16 31.89
N LEU A 146 -4.26 -1.71 32.28
CA LEU A 146 -4.43 -0.89 33.48
C LEU A 146 -4.02 -1.69 34.73
N PRO A 147 -3.42 -1.06 35.76
CA PRO A 147 -3.15 -1.75 37.01
C PRO A 147 -4.47 -2.26 37.59
N SER A 148 -4.55 -3.56 37.84
CA SER A 148 -5.59 -4.16 38.67
C SER A 148 -5.41 -3.65 40.11
N GLY A 149 -6.34 -2.82 40.59
CA GLY A 149 -6.40 -2.40 41.98
C GLY A 149 -6.90 -3.49 42.91
#